data_AF-A0A524HAH2-F1
#
_entry.id   AF-A0A524HAH2-F1
#
_cell.length_a   1.000
_cell.length_b   1.000
_cell.length_c   1.000
_cell.angle_alpha   90.00
_cell.angle_beta   90.00
_cell.angle_gamma   90.00
#
_symmetry.space_group_name_H-M   'P 1'
#
loop_
_entity.id
_entity.type
_entity.pdbx_description
1 polymer ?
#
loop_
_entity_poly.entity_id
_entity_poly.type
_entity_poly.pdbx_seq_one_letter_code
_entity_poly.pdbx_strand_id
1 'polypeptide(L)'
;MTKSKKLVIVESPAKAKTLTRFLGSGYTIKASLGHIRDLPKSKLGVDVEHDFTPQYVNMRVKSAVLKELREAAKKSTSVFLATDPDREGEAIAWHL
;
A
#
# COMPACT_ATOMS: atom_id res chain seq x y z
N MET A 1 -21.46 16.26 11.84
CA MET A 1 -20.76 15.78 10.62
C MET A 1 -19.38 15.30 11.03
N THR A 2 -19.12 13.99 11.00
CA THR A 2 -17.78 13.45 11.29
C THR A 2 -16.82 13.90 10.19
N LYS A 3 -15.82 14.71 10.56
CA LYS A 3 -14.80 15.22 9.64
C LYS A 3 -14.08 14.04 8.98
N SER A 4 -14.13 13.93 7.65
CA SER A 4 -13.46 12.86 6.92
C SER A 4 -11.95 12.87 7.21
N LYS A 5 -11.43 11.73 7.66
CA LYS A 5 -10.03 11.58 8.08
C LYS A 5 -9.13 11.37 6.87
N LYS A 6 -7.91 11.88 6.94
CA LYS A 6 -6.85 11.61 5.95
C LYS A 6 -6.32 10.18 6.15
N LEU A 7 -6.09 9.44 5.07
CA LEU A 7 -5.50 8.11 5.14
C LEU A 7 -3.97 8.21 5.02
N VAL A 8 -3.24 7.52 5.89
CA VAL A 8 -1.79 7.31 5.77
C VAL A 8 -1.55 5.82 5.63
N ILE A 9 -0.90 5.40 4.56
CA ILE A 9 -0.51 4.02 4.31
C ILE A 9 0.99 3.88 4.56
N VAL A 10 1.36 2.96 5.44
CA VAL A 10 2.75 2.60 5.73
C VAL A 10 2.98 1.13 5.37
N GLU A 11 4.23 0.69 5.27
CA GLU A 11 4.52 -0.71 4.97
C GLU A 11 4.29 -1.65 6.17
N SER A 12 4.57 -1.21 7.42
CA SER A 12 4.66 -2.09 8.59
C SER A 12 3.73 -1.68 9.74
N PRO A 13 3.19 -2.65 10.51
CA PRO A 13 2.35 -2.36 11.69
C PRO A 13 3.06 -1.53 12.76
N ALA A 14 4.38 -1.70 12.90
CA ALA A 14 5.18 -0.97 13.86
C ALA A 14 5.17 0.54 13.55
N LYS A 15 5.42 0.93 12.29
CA LYS A 15 5.33 2.33 11.85
C LYS A 15 3.92 2.89 12.03
N ALA A 16 2.89 2.08 11.76
CA ALA A 16 1.50 2.51 11.94
C ALA A 16 1.21 2.87 13.40
N LYS A 17 1.67 2.05 14.36
CA LYS A 17 1.55 2.33 15.80
C LYS A 17 2.28 3.60 16.19
N THR A 18 3.50 3.80 15.68
CA THR A 18 4.31 4.99 15.97
C THR A 18 3.65 6.27 15.43
N LEU A 19 3.25 6.30 14.16
CA LEU A 19 2.61 7.47 13.55
C LEU A 19 1.24 7.78 14.17
N THR A 20 0.52 6.76 14.67
CA THR A 20 -0.76 6.99 15.37
C THR A 20 -0.57 7.87 16.61
N ARG A 21 0.56 7.71 17.31
CA ARG A 21 0.90 8.54 18.49
C ARG A 21 1.24 9.98 18.12
N PHE A 22 1.76 10.22 16.92
CA PHE A 22 2.19 11.55 16.47
C PHE A 22 1.06 12.34 15.78
N LEU A 23 0.26 11.70 14.94
CA LEU A 23 -0.69 12.38 14.05
C LEU A 23 -2.09 12.57 14.65
N GLY A 24 -2.45 11.79 15.67
CA GLY A 24 -3.71 11.94 16.40
C GLY A 24 -4.97 11.58 15.59
N SER A 25 -6.13 12.05 16.04
CA SER A 25 -7.44 11.55 15.61
C SER A 25 -7.89 11.97 14.21
N GLY A 26 -7.20 12.93 13.58
CA GLY A 26 -7.49 13.43 12.22
C GLY A 26 -7.03 12.50 11.09
N TYR A 27 -6.27 11.46 11.42
CA TYR A 27 -5.72 10.52 10.48
C TYR A 27 -6.23 9.10 10.74
N THR A 28 -6.40 8.35 9.67
CA THR A 28 -6.55 6.90 9.68
C THR A 28 -5.25 6.32 9.16
N ILE A 29 -4.62 5.46 9.93
CA ILE A 29 -3.30 4.90 9.59
C ILE A 29 -3.46 3.40 9.35
N LYS A 30 -3.00 2.93 8.19
CA LYS A 30 -3.09 1.52 7.78
C LYS A 30 -1.74 1.01 7.31
N ALA A 31 -1.50 -0.28 7.50
CA ALA A 31 -0.28 -0.93 7.03
C ALA A 31 -0.58 -1.82 5.82
N SER A 32 0.24 -1.75 4.76
CA SER A 32 0.16 -2.65 3.60
C SER A 32 0.73 -4.04 3.88
N LEU A 33 1.45 -4.18 4.99
CA LEU A 33 2.22 -5.36 5.39
C LEU A 33 3.33 -5.70 4.38
N GLY A 34 3.91 -4.68 3.72
CA GLY A 34 4.89 -4.80 2.62
C GLY A 34 4.23 -4.81 1.23
N HIS A 35 4.88 -5.44 0.25
CA HIS A 35 4.41 -5.55 -1.15
C HIS A 35 3.03 -6.17 -1.30
N ILE A 36 2.10 -5.54 -2.02
CA ILE A 36 0.75 -6.08 -2.28
C ILE A 36 0.60 -6.74 -3.66
N ARG A 37 1.57 -6.48 -4.55
CA ARG A 37 1.66 -7.02 -5.90
C ARG A 37 3.04 -7.64 -6.10
N ASP A 38 3.10 -8.64 -6.96
CA ASP A 38 4.34 -9.36 -7.31
C ASP A 38 4.20 -9.97 -8.70
N LEU A 39 5.28 -10.53 -9.22
CA LEU A 39 5.24 -11.35 -10.41
C LEU A 39 4.49 -12.68 -10.14
N PRO A 40 3.86 -13.29 -11.16
CA PRO A 40 3.26 -14.61 -11.06
C PRO A 40 4.25 -15.66 -10.56
N LYS A 41 3.88 -16.44 -9.55
CA LYS A 41 4.77 -17.48 -9.01
C LYS A 41 5.06 -18.65 -9.96
N SER A 42 4.20 -18.87 -10.95
CA SER A 42 4.22 -20.04 -11.83
C SER A 42 4.63 -19.75 -13.27
N LYS A 43 5.02 -18.51 -13.58
CA LYS A 43 5.48 -18.06 -14.91
C LYS A 43 6.59 -17.04 -14.72
N LEU A 44 7.38 -16.76 -15.77
CA LEU A 44 8.45 -15.75 -15.71
C LEU A 44 7.90 -14.37 -15.29
N GLY A 45 6.70 -14.00 -15.74
CA GLY A 45 6.05 -12.75 -15.34
C GLY A 45 6.66 -11.50 -15.97
N VAL A 46 7.63 -11.65 -16.88
CA VAL A 46 8.28 -10.56 -17.61
C VAL A 46 8.22 -10.90 -19.10
N ASP A 47 7.78 -9.94 -19.91
CA ASP A 47 7.77 -10.05 -21.35
C ASP A 47 9.11 -9.58 -21.93
N VAL A 48 9.99 -10.51 -22.27
CA VAL A 48 11.35 -10.22 -22.76
C VAL A 48 11.37 -9.68 -24.19
N GLU A 49 10.30 -9.87 -24.95
CA GLU A 49 10.18 -9.40 -26.34
C GLU A 49 9.59 -7.97 -26.40
N HIS A 50 8.89 -7.55 -25.35
CA HIS A 50 8.21 -6.25 -25.27
C HIS A 50 8.78 -5.41 -24.12
N ASP A 51 10.03 -4.96 -24.26
CA ASP A 51 10.71 -4.00 -23.37
C ASP A 51 10.70 -4.40 -21.89
N PHE A 52 10.85 -5.70 -21.61
CA PHE A 52 10.83 -6.27 -20.26
C PHE A 52 9.57 -5.90 -19.46
N THR A 53 8.43 -5.76 -20.13
CA THR A 53 7.16 -5.38 -19.47
C THR A 53 6.78 -6.38 -18.38
N PRO A 54 6.68 -5.96 -17.10
CA PRO A 54 6.32 -6.86 -16.02
C PRO A 54 4.81 -7.08 -15.93
N GLN A 55 4.41 -8.31 -15.64
CA GLN A 55 3.04 -8.68 -15.30
C GLN A 55 2.89 -8.73 -13.79
N TYR A 56 2.37 -7.67 -13.18
CA TYR A 56 2.13 -7.66 -11.73
C TYR A 56 0.75 -8.20 -11.36
N VAL A 57 0.72 -9.23 -10.52
CA VAL A 57 -0.50 -9.82 -9.96
C VAL A 57 -0.66 -9.47 -8.49
N ASN A 58 -1.92 -9.32 -8.04
CA ASN A 58 -2.20 -9.13 -6.62
C ASN A 58 -1.89 -10.41 -5.84
N MET A 59 -1.20 -10.29 -4.72
CA MET A 59 -0.95 -11.43 -3.84
C MET A 59 -2.26 -11.89 -3.18
N ARG A 60 -2.68 -13.14 -3.41
CA ARG A 60 -3.92 -13.69 -2.82
C ARG A 60 -3.97 -13.55 -1.30
N VAL A 61 -2.85 -13.77 -0.63
CA VAL A 61 -2.70 -13.67 0.83
C VAL A 61 -3.03 -12.26 1.35
N LYS A 62 -2.84 -11.23 0.51
CA LYS A 62 -3.09 -9.82 0.87
C LYS A 62 -4.39 -9.25 0.31
N SER A 63 -5.28 -10.11 -0.20
CA SER A 63 -6.60 -9.69 -0.71
C SER A 63 -7.45 -8.93 0.31
N ALA A 64 -7.43 -9.37 1.57
CA ALA A 64 -8.15 -8.69 2.66
C ALA A 64 -7.58 -7.29 2.94
N VAL A 65 -6.26 -7.15 2.98
CA VAL A 65 -5.56 -5.86 3.16
C VAL A 65 -5.89 -4.93 2.00
N LEU A 66 -5.82 -5.42 0.76
CA LEU A 66 -6.14 -4.63 -0.43
C LEU A 66 -7.59 -4.12 -0.40
N LYS A 67 -8.53 -4.96 0.03
CA LYS A 67 -9.94 -4.56 0.20
C LYS A 67 -10.07 -3.47 1.26
N GLU A 68 -9.41 -3.63 2.41
CA GLU A 68 -9.42 -2.64 3.50
C GLU A 68 -8.83 -1.30 3.06
N LEU A 69 -7.68 -1.30 2.39
CA LEU A 69 -7.02 -0.09 1.90
C LEU A 69 -7.89 0.65 0.87
N ARG A 70 -8.52 -0.07 -0.07
CA ARG A 70 -9.45 0.51 -1.04
C ARG A 70 -10.64 1.16 -0.36
N GLU A 71 -11.24 0.50 0.62
CA GLU A 71 -12.39 1.04 1.35
C GLU A 71 -12.02 2.24 2.23
N ALA A 72 -10.83 2.23 2.83
CA ALA A 72 -10.32 3.37 3.58
C ALA A 72 -10.04 4.56 2.65
N ALA A 73 -9.41 4.34 1.49
CA ALA A 73 -9.09 5.38 0.52
C ALA A 73 -10.35 6.08 0.01
N LYS A 74 -11.42 5.34 -0.33
CA LYS A 74 -12.71 5.90 -0.76
C LYS A 74 -13.37 6.80 0.29
N LYS A 75 -13.13 6.56 1.58
CA LYS A 75 -13.73 7.31 2.70
C LYS A 75 -12.88 8.51 3.14
N SER A 76 -11.66 8.62 2.62
CA SER A 76 -10.69 9.64 3.02
C SER A 76 -10.65 10.80 2.04
N THR A 77 -10.35 11.99 2.57
CA THR A 77 -10.20 13.22 1.77
C THR A 77 -8.86 13.31 1.06
N SER A 78 -7.84 12.62 1.59
CA SER A 78 -6.50 12.55 1.02
C SER A 78 -5.87 11.24 1.42
N VAL A 79 -5.00 10.71 0.56
CA VAL A 79 -4.20 9.52 0.80
C VAL A 79 -2.72 9.93 0.79
N PHE A 80 -2.01 9.59 1.86
CA PHE A 80 -0.57 9.77 1.98
C PHE A 80 0.10 8.40 1.95
N LEU A 81 1.06 8.23 1.07
CA LEU A 81 1.93 7.06 1.02
C LEU A 81 3.19 7.40 1.83
N ALA A 82 3.34 6.73 2.97
CA ALA A 82 4.42 6.97 3.93
C ALA A 82 5.28 5.70 4.07
N THR A 83 5.71 5.18 2.93
CA THR A 83 6.69 4.11 2.80
C THR A 83 8.10 4.63 3.08
N ASP A 84 9.07 3.72 3.21
CA ASP A 84 10.46 4.14 3.38
C ASP A 84 11.00 4.97 2.20
N PRO A 85 11.90 5.93 2.48
CA PRO A 85 12.51 6.78 1.46
C PRO A 85 13.64 6.06 0.72
N ASP A 86 13.36 4.83 0.26
CA ASP A 86 14.28 4.00 -0.51
C ASP A 86 13.56 3.40 -1.74
N ARG A 87 14.31 2.66 -2.57
CA ARG A 87 13.76 2.07 -3.79
C ARG A 87 12.62 1.08 -3.52
N GLU A 88 12.67 0.38 -2.38
CA GLU A 88 11.68 -0.65 -2.07
C GLU A 88 10.39 0.02 -1.60
N GLY A 89 10.51 1.03 -0.74
CA GLY A 89 9.40 1.85 -0.32
C GLY A 89 8.73 2.57 -1.48
N GLU A 90 9.48 3.11 -2.44
CA GLU A 90 8.92 3.74 -3.64
C GLU A 90 8.18 2.72 -4.53
N ALA A 91 8.73 1.51 -4.70
CA ALA A 91 8.06 0.44 -5.43
C ALA A 91 6.77 -0.02 -4.74
N ILE A 92 6.75 -0.08 -3.40
CA ILE A 92 5.54 -0.38 -2.63
C ILE A 92 4.51 0.73 -2.83
N ALA A 93 4.92 1.99 -2.74
CA ALA A 93 4.05 3.14 -2.96
C ALA A 93 3.45 3.15 -4.38
N TRP A 94 4.25 2.88 -5.40
CA TRP A 94 3.78 2.78 -6.78
C TRP A 94 2.76 1.66 -7.01
N HIS A 95 2.89 0.54 -6.29
CA HIS A 95 1.95 -0.57 -6.37
C HIS A 95 0.62 -0.35 -5.65
N LEU A 96 0.57 0.57 -4.67
CA LEU A 96 -0.58 0.87 -3.80
C LEU A 96 -1.65 1.71 -4.53
#